data_AF-A0A8B9HZM1-F1
#
_entry.id   AF-A0A8B9HZM1-F1
#
_cell.length_a   1.000
_cell.length_b   1.000
_cell.length_c   1.000
_cell.angle_alpha   90.00
_cell.angle_beta   90.00
_cell.angle_gamma   90.00
#
_symmetry.space_group_name_H-M   'P 1'
#
loop_
_entity.id
_entity.type
_entity.pdbx_description
1 polymer ?
#
loop_
_entity_poly.entity_id
_entity_poly.type
_entity_poly.pdbx_seq_one_letter_code
_entity_poly.pdbx_strand_id
1 'polypeptide(L)'
;TTLHLCAQINQFLCWRFSLIQYIGDTIDSTYFLQQYGFILFFSIISLQGELSFEKDCLVEGGRLGHMSNGTEYREVRQYLSDHHLVRFYFVTRVFSRYMKSILADFKNDLKPDVVIVNSCVWDLSRYNRRWVSEYKENLHKFFSQLKAILTKKCLVIWNMTMPLGERIRGGFLVSEDIGTTLRFDVIEANFYGAMLANKYGLDVLDLHFRFRFSLHCRMKDGVHWNAVAHRQITYLLLAHAAQAWGVELPSHTCPMLQYLLWCLLLANFENVLNGKKPKIGKKKKTNIYHTSPKRYLR
;
A
#
# COMPACT_ATOMS: atom_id res chain seq x y z
N THR A 1 12.34 21.91 9.87
CA THR A 1 12.85 20.77 9.08
C THR A 1 11.74 19.85 8.59
N THR A 2 10.89 19.27 9.44
CA THR A 2 9.76 18.41 9.01
C THR A 2 8.76 19.10 8.08
N LEU A 3 8.33 20.33 8.41
CA LEU A 3 7.43 21.15 7.56
C LEU A 3 8.03 21.50 6.18
N HIS A 4 9.37 21.55 6.07
CA HIS A 4 10.06 21.88 4.83
C HIS A 4 10.17 20.66 3.90
N LEU A 5 10.50 19.49 4.46
CA LEU A 5 10.46 18.21 3.75
C LEU A 5 9.05 17.91 3.25
N CYS A 6 8.06 18.14 4.11
CA CYS A 6 6.65 18.14 3.80
C CYS A 6 6.34 19.05 2.59
N ALA A 7 6.68 20.33 2.64
CA ALA A 7 6.43 21.26 1.54
C ALA A 7 7.11 20.82 0.23
N GLN A 8 8.33 20.29 0.30
CA GLN A 8 9.08 19.77 -0.86
C GLN A 8 8.44 18.52 -1.46
N ILE A 9 7.98 17.58 -0.63
CA ILE A 9 7.23 16.40 -1.08
C ILE A 9 5.89 16.84 -1.67
N ASN A 10 5.17 17.77 -1.04
CA ASN A 10 3.91 18.27 -1.56
C ASN A 10 4.09 18.99 -2.90
N GLN A 11 5.15 19.80 -3.02
CA GLN A 11 5.52 20.44 -4.28
C GLN A 11 5.91 19.42 -5.35
N PHE A 12 6.68 18.38 -5.00
CA PHE A 12 6.97 17.25 -5.89
C PHE A 12 5.70 16.53 -6.37
N LEU A 13 4.77 16.29 -5.45
CA LEU A 13 3.49 15.66 -5.73
C LEU A 13 2.65 16.50 -6.70
N CYS A 14 2.51 17.80 -6.40
CA CYS A 14 1.74 18.74 -7.22
C CYS A 14 2.34 18.99 -8.60
N TRP A 15 3.67 18.92 -8.76
CA TRP A 15 4.34 19.21 -10.03
C TRP A 15 4.43 18.02 -10.98
N ARG A 16 4.31 16.77 -10.49
CA ARG A 16 4.53 15.57 -11.32
C ARG A 16 3.46 14.49 -11.25
N PHE A 17 2.53 14.52 -10.30
CA PHE A 17 1.43 13.55 -10.24
C PHE A 17 0.11 14.25 -10.52
N SER A 18 -0.34 14.26 -11.76
CA SER A 18 -1.69 14.73 -12.09
C SER A 18 -2.70 13.58 -12.05
N LEU A 19 -2.29 12.36 -12.43
CA LEU A 19 -3.15 11.19 -12.46
C LEU A 19 -2.46 9.92 -11.93
N ILE A 20 -2.98 9.38 -10.82
CA ILE A 20 -2.51 8.12 -10.22
C ILE A 20 -3.62 7.08 -10.28
N GLN A 21 -3.31 5.90 -10.81
CA GLN A 21 -4.21 4.76 -10.83
C GLN A 21 -3.65 3.64 -9.96
N TYR A 22 -4.44 3.19 -9.00
CA TYR A 22 -4.09 2.05 -8.17
C TYR A 22 -5.02 0.88 -8.48
N ILE A 23 -4.44 -0.29 -8.72
CA ILE A 23 -5.14 -1.54 -8.97
C ILE A 23 -4.71 -2.53 -7.90
N GLY A 24 -5.66 -3.06 -7.12
CA GLY A 24 -5.36 -3.91 -5.97
C GLY A 24 -6.36 -5.03 -5.73
N ASP A 25 -5.89 -6.19 -5.27
CA ASP A 25 -6.76 -7.32 -4.94
C ASP A 25 -6.99 -7.56 -3.44
N THR A 26 -6.07 -7.15 -2.58
CA THR A 26 -6.35 -7.06 -1.14
C THR A 26 -6.76 -5.64 -0.78
N ILE A 27 -7.72 -5.48 0.14
CA ILE A 27 -8.13 -4.16 0.69
C ILE A 27 -6.97 -3.50 1.49
N ASP A 28 -5.81 -4.18 1.58
CA ASP A 28 -4.49 -3.57 1.80
C ASP A 28 -4.08 -2.51 0.77
N SER A 29 -4.96 -2.25 -0.19
CA SER A 29 -4.90 -1.13 -1.12
C SER A 29 -5.15 0.19 -0.41
N THR A 30 -4.20 0.60 0.43
CA THR A 30 -3.65 1.97 0.42
C THR A 30 -4.62 3.05 -0.09
N TYR A 31 -5.42 3.66 0.80
CA TYR A 31 -6.29 4.80 0.47
C TYR A 31 -5.49 6.10 0.48
N PHE A 32 -5.36 6.76 -0.66
CA PHE A 32 -4.67 8.05 -0.80
C PHE A 32 -5.46 9.18 -0.15
N LEU A 33 -4.91 9.82 0.87
CA LEU A 33 -5.56 10.96 1.51
C LEU A 33 -4.59 12.07 1.81
N GLN A 34 -4.91 13.25 1.31
CA GLN A 34 -4.22 14.49 1.56
C GLN A 34 -4.75 15.15 2.84
N GLN A 35 -4.38 14.62 4.02
CA GLN A 35 -4.91 15.21 5.27
C GLN A 35 -4.31 16.61 5.57
N TYR A 36 -3.13 16.94 5.04
CA TYR A 36 -2.44 18.22 5.33
C TYR A 36 -1.52 18.73 4.19
N GLY A 37 -1.82 18.36 2.94
CA GLY A 37 -0.88 18.56 1.84
C GLY A 37 0.06 17.37 1.59
N PHE A 38 -0.20 16.17 2.15
CA PHE A 38 0.64 14.99 1.89
C PHE A 38 -0.20 13.84 1.39
N ILE A 39 0.20 13.16 0.32
CA ILE A 39 -0.38 11.86 -0.03
C ILE A 39 -0.04 10.88 1.11
N LEU A 40 -0.98 10.65 2.02
CA LEU A 40 -0.89 9.64 3.07
C LEU A 40 -1.76 8.47 2.67
N PHE A 41 -1.20 7.26 2.70
CA PHE A 41 -2.02 6.09 2.50
C PHE A 41 -2.54 5.57 3.83
N PHE A 42 -3.85 5.67 4.05
CA PHE A 42 -4.52 5.07 5.20
C PHE A 42 -5.07 3.70 4.82
N SER A 43 -5.12 2.78 5.78
CA SER A 43 -5.87 1.54 5.68
C SER A 43 -7.01 1.63 6.65
N ILE A 44 -8.23 1.65 6.13
CA ILE A 44 -9.43 1.58 6.95
C ILE A 44 -10.34 0.53 6.33
N ILE A 45 -10.06 -0.71 6.75
CA ILE A 45 -10.83 -1.93 6.44
C ILE A 45 -12.34 -1.74 6.75
N SER A 46 -12.71 -0.83 7.65
CA SER A 46 -14.10 -0.58 8.03
C SER A 46 -14.91 0.28 7.05
N LEU A 47 -14.31 0.82 5.98
CA LEU A 47 -14.99 1.70 5.01
C LEU A 47 -15.37 0.99 3.70
N GLN A 48 -15.24 -0.33 3.61
CA GLN A 48 -15.52 -1.06 2.38
C GLN A 48 -16.93 -0.73 1.87
N GLY A 49 -17.00 -0.20 0.64
CA GLY A 49 -18.24 0.21 0.02
C GLY A 49 -18.88 1.49 0.55
N GLU A 50 -18.25 2.26 1.45
CA GLU A 50 -18.80 3.55 1.88
C GLU A 50 -18.84 4.59 0.76
N LEU A 51 -19.84 5.49 0.78
CA LEU A 51 -20.06 6.47 -0.29
C LEU A 51 -18.93 7.50 -0.41
N SER A 52 -18.28 7.88 0.68
CA SER A 52 -17.22 8.89 0.69
C SER A 52 -16.39 8.81 1.97
N PHE A 53 -15.10 9.09 1.89
CA PHE A 53 -14.22 9.21 3.05
C PHE A 53 -13.08 10.20 2.81
N GLU A 54 -12.87 11.15 3.73
CA GLU A 54 -11.74 12.10 3.69
C GLU A 54 -11.53 12.77 2.31
N LYS A 55 -12.64 13.14 1.64
CA LYS A 55 -12.74 13.77 0.30
C LYS A 55 -12.62 12.83 -0.90
N ASP A 56 -12.42 11.53 -0.69
CA ASP A 56 -12.67 10.55 -1.73
C ASP A 56 -14.17 10.23 -1.86
N CYS A 57 -14.58 9.73 -3.02
CA CYS A 57 -15.93 9.25 -3.27
C CYS A 57 -15.93 7.89 -3.96
N LEU A 58 -16.98 7.12 -3.71
CA LEU A 58 -17.28 5.88 -4.42
C LEU A 58 -17.90 6.23 -5.78
N VAL A 59 -17.30 5.71 -6.85
CA VAL A 59 -17.71 5.95 -8.24
C VAL A 59 -18.44 4.75 -8.83
N GLU A 60 -18.02 3.53 -8.46
CA GLU A 60 -18.63 2.29 -8.93
C GLU A 60 -18.58 1.22 -7.83
N GLY A 61 -19.60 0.36 -7.78
CA GLY A 61 -19.61 -0.80 -6.91
C GLY A 61 -19.87 -0.45 -5.45
N GLY A 62 -19.34 -1.23 -4.51
CA GLY A 62 -19.61 -1.01 -3.08
C GLY A 62 -21.10 -0.88 -2.77
N ARG A 63 -21.49 0.16 -2.02
CA ARG A 63 -22.90 0.47 -1.72
C ARG A 63 -23.70 1.06 -2.89
N LEU A 64 -23.07 1.44 -3.99
CA LEU A 64 -23.76 1.83 -5.24
C LEU A 64 -24.18 0.60 -6.06
N GLY A 65 -23.69 -0.58 -5.70
CA GLY A 65 -24.01 -1.84 -6.36
C GLY A 65 -24.29 -2.97 -5.38
N HIS A 66 -24.12 -4.20 -5.86
CA HIS A 66 -24.29 -5.39 -5.02
C HIS A 66 -23.02 -5.66 -4.21
N MET A 67 -23.10 -5.45 -2.89
CA MET A 67 -22.03 -5.83 -1.96
C MET A 67 -21.92 -7.36 -1.88
N SER A 68 -20.72 -7.89 -2.11
CA SER A 68 -20.45 -9.32 -1.98
C SER A 68 -19.02 -9.58 -1.57
N ASN A 69 -18.78 -10.74 -0.97
CA ASN A 69 -17.42 -11.26 -0.74
C ASN A 69 -16.96 -12.17 -1.89
N GLY A 70 -17.57 -12.01 -3.06
CA GLY A 70 -17.38 -12.85 -4.24
C GLY A 70 -16.34 -12.31 -5.21
N THR A 71 -15.99 -13.11 -6.21
CA THR A 71 -15.12 -12.69 -7.33
C THR A 71 -15.75 -11.58 -8.18
N GLU A 72 -17.06 -11.36 -8.05
CA GLU A 72 -17.82 -10.32 -8.74
C GLU A 72 -17.85 -8.98 -8.01
N TYR A 73 -17.23 -8.87 -6.82
CA TYR A 73 -17.14 -7.58 -6.13
C TYR A 73 -16.34 -6.58 -6.96
N ARG A 74 -16.88 -5.37 -7.06
CA ARG A 74 -16.26 -4.23 -7.72
C ARG A 74 -16.32 -3.05 -6.75
N GLU A 75 -15.26 -2.26 -6.76
CA GLU A 75 -15.21 -0.99 -6.05
C GLU A 75 -14.24 -0.08 -6.79
N VAL A 76 -14.73 1.08 -7.21
CA VAL A 76 -13.92 2.14 -7.79
C VAL A 76 -14.07 3.37 -6.93
N ARG A 77 -12.96 3.87 -6.40
CA ARG A 77 -12.95 5.10 -5.60
C ARG A 77 -12.12 6.16 -6.26
N GLN A 78 -12.50 7.41 -6.07
CA GLN A 78 -11.84 8.54 -6.69
C GLN A 78 -11.64 9.67 -5.69
N TYR A 79 -10.43 10.20 -5.67
CA TYR A 79 -10.09 11.45 -5.04
C TYR A 79 -9.75 12.45 -6.15
N LEU A 80 -10.35 13.64 -6.10
CA LEU A 80 -10.10 14.71 -7.05
C LEU A 80 -9.81 16.01 -6.29
N SER A 81 -8.76 16.70 -6.74
CA SER A 81 -8.37 18.04 -6.33
C SER A 81 -8.06 18.87 -7.57
N ASP A 82 -7.76 20.15 -7.40
CA ASP A 82 -7.38 21.06 -8.49
C ASP A 82 -6.13 20.59 -9.27
N HIS A 83 -5.32 19.71 -8.68
CA HIS A 83 -4.04 19.28 -9.25
C HIS A 83 -3.91 17.77 -9.43
N HIS A 84 -4.72 16.97 -8.74
CA HIS A 84 -4.55 15.51 -8.69
C HIS A 84 -5.89 14.82 -8.88
N LEU A 85 -5.90 13.82 -9.75
CA LEU A 85 -6.90 12.78 -9.84
C LEU A 85 -6.24 11.48 -9.40
N VAL A 86 -6.77 10.88 -8.34
CA VAL A 86 -6.37 9.56 -7.89
C VAL A 86 -7.56 8.65 -7.98
N ARG A 87 -7.39 7.49 -8.59
CA ARG A 87 -8.46 6.50 -8.67
C ARG A 87 -7.96 5.11 -8.32
N PHE A 88 -8.75 4.45 -7.51
CA PHE A 88 -8.52 3.11 -6.99
C PHE A 88 -9.50 2.16 -7.66
N TYR A 89 -9.01 1.03 -8.13
CA TYR A 89 -9.80 -0.09 -8.63
C TYR A 89 -9.51 -1.33 -7.80
N PHE A 90 -10.54 -1.80 -7.10
CA PHE A 90 -10.50 -3.12 -6.49
C PHE A 90 -10.71 -4.18 -7.57
N VAL A 91 -9.76 -5.10 -7.70
CA VAL A 91 -9.82 -6.21 -8.66
C VAL A 91 -9.69 -7.54 -7.94
N THR A 92 -10.43 -8.54 -8.35
CA THR A 92 -10.27 -9.89 -7.79
C THR A 92 -9.41 -10.78 -8.67
N ARG A 93 -8.87 -10.26 -9.79
CA ARG A 93 -8.10 -11.04 -10.78
C ARG A 93 -7.28 -10.12 -11.66
N VAL A 94 -6.01 -10.47 -11.90
CA VAL A 94 -5.08 -9.62 -12.66
C VAL A 94 -5.51 -9.40 -14.11
N PHE A 95 -6.21 -10.36 -14.71
CA PHE A 95 -6.80 -10.22 -16.03
C PHE A 95 -8.17 -10.88 -16.10
N SER A 96 -9.19 -10.07 -16.40
CA SER A 96 -10.61 -10.44 -16.41
C SER A 96 -11.37 -9.53 -17.38
N ARG A 97 -12.68 -9.78 -17.58
CA ARG A 97 -13.54 -8.86 -18.33
C ARG A 97 -13.58 -7.46 -17.70
N TYR A 98 -13.59 -7.39 -16.38
CA TYR A 98 -13.54 -6.13 -15.64
C TYR A 98 -12.18 -5.42 -15.80
N MET A 99 -11.06 -6.16 -15.74
CA MET A 99 -9.76 -5.54 -16.03
C MET A 99 -9.72 -4.94 -17.44
N LYS A 100 -10.37 -5.57 -18.41
CA LYS A 100 -10.44 -5.02 -19.77
C LYS A 100 -11.23 -3.71 -19.85
N SER A 101 -12.25 -3.49 -19.01
CA SER A 101 -12.92 -2.18 -18.96
C SER A 101 -12.01 -1.12 -18.34
N ILE A 102 -11.30 -1.42 -17.26
CA ILE A 102 -10.30 -0.52 -16.68
C ILE A 102 -9.22 -0.13 -17.71
N LEU A 103 -8.72 -1.12 -18.46
CA LEU A 103 -7.75 -0.87 -19.54
C LEU A 103 -8.34 -0.06 -20.70
N ALA A 104 -9.64 -0.19 -20.96
CA ALA A 104 -10.33 0.63 -21.96
C ALA A 104 -10.42 2.10 -21.49
N ASP A 105 -10.67 2.34 -20.20
CA ASP A 105 -10.63 3.69 -19.62
C ASP A 105 -9.22 4.28 -19.77
N PHE A 106 -8.17 3.51 -19.46
CA PHE A 106 -6.78 3.95 -19.70
C PHE A 106 -6.50 4.25 -21.17
N LYS A 107 -7.19 3.59 -22.10
CA LYS A 107 -7.03 3.79 -23.54
C LYS A 107 -7.76 5.05 -24.03
N ASN A 108 -8.96 5.31 -23.54
CA ASN A 108 -9.86 6.33 -24.07
C ASN A 108 -9.85 7.64 -23.27
N ASP A 109 -9.52 7.58 -21.98
CA ASP A 109 -9.52 8.73 -21.07
C ASP A 109 -8.11 9.32 -20.88
N LEU A 110 -7.97 10.17 -19.84
CA LEU A 110 -6.72 10.74 -19.39
C LEU A 110 -5.68 9.64 -19.09
N LYS A 111 -4.48 9.80 -19.66
CA LYS A 111 -3.38 8.87 -19.46
C LYS A 111 -2.78 9.08 -18.07
N PRO A 112 -2.64 8.02 -17.26
CA PRO A 112 -2.02 8.15 -15.95
C PRO A 112 -0.54 8.52 -16.05
N ASP A 113 -0.09 9.31 -15.08
CA ASP A 113 1.34 9.54 -14.84
C ASP A 113 1.94 8.35 -14.10
N VAL A 114 1.16 7.73 -13.20
CA VAL A 114 1.56 6.58 -12.40
C VAL A 114 0.46 5.53 -12.34
N VAL A 115 0.83 4.27 -12.57
CA VAL A 115 -0.02 3.10 -12.34
C VAL A 115 0.67 2.18 -11.34
N ILE A 116 0.03 1.94 -10.20
CA ILE A 116 0.49 1.01 -9.17
C ILE A 116 -0.42 -0.22 -9.22
N VAL A 117 0.17 -1.40 -9.32
CA VAL A 117 -0.60 -2.65 -9.46
C VAL A 117 -0.16 -3.66 -8.41
N ASN A 118 -1.12 -4.25 -7.71
CA ASN A 118 -0.94 -5.42 -6.87
C ASN A 118 -2.09 -6.41 -7.16
N SER A 119 -1.78 -7.61 -7.62
CA SER A 119 -2.76 -8.68 -7.81
C SER A 119 -2.06 -10.00 -7.61
N CYS A 120 -2.48 -10.82 -6.64
CA CYS A 120 -1.91 -12.12 -6.36
C CYS A 120 -2.87 -12.96 -5.54
N VAL A 121 -3.17 -12.56 -4.29
CA VAL A 121 -3.89 -13.39 -3.31
C VAL A 121 -5.18 -13.97 -3.90
N TRP A 122 -6.02 -13.14 -4.54
CA TRP A 122 -7.29 -13.60 -5.10
C TRP A 122 -7.11 -14.48 -6.33
N ASP A 123 -6.14 -14.17 -7.19
CA ASP A 123 -5.81 -14.98 -8.36
C ASP A 123 -5.43 -16.41 -7.94
N LEU A 124 -4.69 -16.56 -6.84
CA LEU A 124 -4.22 -17.85 -6.33
C LEU A 124 -5.30 -18.61 -5.55
N SER A 125 -6.18 -17.91 -4.81
CA SER A 125 -7.04 -18.54 -3.82
C SER A 125 -8.51 -18.74 -4.24
N ARG A 126 -9.00 -18.03 -5.26
CA ARG A 126 -10.45 -17.94 -5.56
C ARG A 126 -10.92 -18.56 -6.87
N TYR A 127 -10.03 -18.85 -7.82
CA TYR A 127 -10.44 -19.32 -9.15
C TYR A 127 -10.12 -20.79 -9.39
N ASN A 128 -8.86 -21.18 -9.24
CA ASN A 128 -8.40 -22.49 -9.66
C ASN A 128 -7.32 -23.01 -8.70
N ARG A 129 -7.46 -24.26 -8.23
CA ARG A 129 -6.43 -24.94 -7.44
C ARG A 129 -5.11 -25.10 -8.22
N ARG A 130 -5.17 -25.15 -9.56
CA ARG A 130 -4.02 -25.13 -10.47
C ARG A 130 -3.80 -23.73 -11.03
N TRP A 131 -3.68 -22.75 -10.13
CA TRP A 131 -3.54 -21.33 -10.45
C TRP A 131 -2.37 -21.03 -11.40
N VAL A 132 -1.30 -21.84 -11.36
CA VAL A 132 -0.01 -21.56 -12.01
C VAL A 132 -0.15 -21.22 -13.51
N SER A 133 -0.75 -22.10 -14.31
CA SER A 133 -0.83 -21.87 -15.76
C SER A 133 -1.67 -20.64 -16.09
N GLU A 134 -2.83 -20.54 -15.46
CA GLU A 134 -3.81 -19.49 -15.73
C GLU A 134 -3.33 -18.11 -15.26
N TYR A 135 -2.74 -18.03 -14.07
CA TYR A 135 -2.17 -16.79 -13.53
C TYR A 135 -1.01 -16.29 -14.38
N LYS A 136 -0.10 -17.19 -14.80
CA LYS A 136 1.03 -16.85 -15.68
C LYS A 136 0.54 -16.30 -17.03
N GLU A 137 -0.46 -16.95 -17.63
CA GLU A 137 -1.07 -16.48 -18.87
C GLU A 137 -1.78 -15.12 -18.71
N ASN A 138 -2.50 -14.93 -17.60
CA ASN A 138 -3.18 -13.68 -17.30
C ASN A 138 -2.19 -12.53 -17.10
N LEU A 139 -1.07 -12.75 -16.41
CA LEU A 139 0.00 -11.75 -16.26
C LEU A 139 0.58 -11.32 -17.61
N HIS A 140 0.84 -12.29 -18.50
CA HIS A 140 1.30 -11.99 -19.86
C HIS A 140 0.30 -11.11 -20.63
N LYS A 141 -0.98 -11.45 -20.59
CA LYS A 141 -2.04 -10.65 -21.22
C LYS A 141 -2.12 -9.25 -20.60
N PHE A 142 -2.07 -9.16 -19.28
CA PHE A 142 -2.14 -7.89 -18.57
C PHE A 142 -0.95 -6.97 -18.90
N PHE A 143 0.28 -7.44 -18.74
CA PHE A 143 1.48 -6.63 -19.00
C PHE A 143 1.63 -6.24 -20.47
N SER A 144 1.26 -7.13 -21.40
CA SER A 144 1.25 -6.78 -22.83
C SER A 144 0.23 -5.68 -23.16
N GLN A 145 -0.96 -5.71 -22.57
CA GLN A 145 -1.98 -4.67 -22.76
C GLN A 145 -1.55 -3.35 -22.12
N LEU A 146 -1.01 -3.36 -20.89
CA LEU A 146 -0.49 -2.15 -20.25
C LEU A 146 0.57 -1.47 -21.12
N LYS A 147 1.53 -2.24 -21.64
CA LYS A 147 2.60 -1.72 -22.50
C LYS A 147 2.07 -1.16 -23.82
N ALA A 148 0.98 -1.71 -24.34
CA ALA A 148 0.36 -1.23 -25.58
C ALA A 148 -0.47 0.05 -25.37
N ILE A 149 -1.06 0.23 -24.19
CA ILE A 149 -2.01 1.31 -23.89
C ILE A 149 -1.33 2.54 -23.28
N LEU A 150 -0.36 2.31 -22.39
CA LEU A 150 0.31 3.35 -21.62
C LEU A 150 1.49 3.94 -22.38
N THR A 151 1.72 5.24 -22.19
CA THR A 151 2.85 5.93 -22.81
C THR A 151 4.15 5.60 -22.09
N LYS A 152 5.30 5.74 -22.77
CA LYS A 152 6.63 5.58 -22.14
C LYS A 152 6.91 6.55 -20.98
N LYS A 153 6.08 7.59 -20.81
CA LYS A 153 6.18 8.55 -19.70
C LYS A 153 5.46 8.08 -18.44
N CYS A 154 4.52 7.14 -18.57
CA CYS A 154 3.80 6.58 -17.44
C CYS A 154 4.73 5.68 -16.63
N LEU A 155 4.85 5.95 -15.33
CA LEU A 155 5.53 5.08 -14.39
C LEU A 155 4.58 3.94 -14.00
N VAL A 156 4.96 2.70 -14.29
CA VAL A 156 4.17 1.52 -13.93
C VAL A 156 4.94 0.70 -12.90
N ILE A 157 4.35 0.53 -11.71
CA ILE A 157 4.97 -0.17 -10.58
C ILE A 157 4.17 -1.42 -10.26
N TRP A 158 4.80 -2.58 -10.43
CA TRP A 158 4.28 -3.88 -9.97
C TRP A 158 4.70 -4.12 -8.52
N ASN A 159 3.74 -4.06 -7.61
CA ASN A 159 3.93 -4.38 -6.20
C ASN A 159 3.79 -5.88 -5.98
N MET A 160 4.85 -6.51 -5.47
CA MET A 160 4.77 -7.88 -4.97
C MET A 160 3.92 -7.92 -3.70
N THR A 161 3.19 -9.02 -3.51
CA THR A 161 2.31 -9.20 -2.35
C THR A 161 3.13 -9.42 -1.08
N MET A 162 2.73 -8.75 0.00
CA MET A 162 3.40 -8.86 1.30
C MET A 162 3.31 -10.27 1.90
N PRO A 163 4.16 -10.61 2.90
CA PRO A 163 4.18 -11.95 3.47
C PRO A 163 2.86 -12.33 4.17
N LEU A 164 2.23 -13.40 3.70
CA LEU A 164 1.00 -13.92 4.31
C LEU A 164 1.27 -14.67 5.63
N GLY A 165 0.25 -14.71 6.48
CA GLY A 165 0.21 -15.47 7.72
C GLY A 165 0.05 -16.96 7.48
N GLU A 166 0.40 -17.76 8.49
CA GLU A 166 0.20 -19.20 8.46
C GLU A 166 -1.29 -19.59 8.46
N ARG A 167 -2.10 -18.80 9.16
CA ARG A 167 -3.56 -18.97 9.20
C ARG A 167 -4.18 -17.76 8.57
N ILE A 168 -4.87 -17.99 7.45
CA ILE A 168 -5.62 -16.97 6.73
C ILE A 168 -7.08 -17.07 7.12
N ARG A 169 -7.72 -15.94 7.43
CA ARG A 169 -9.12 -15.85 7.81
C ARG A 169 -9.87 -14.85 6.94
N GLY A 170 -11.18 -15.02 6.84
CA GLY A 170 -12.06 -14.11 6.10
C GLY A 170 -12.35 -14.58 4.68
N GLY A 171 -12.98 -13.72 3.88
CA GLY A 171 -13.47 -14.05 2.54
C GLY A 171 -12.40 -14.38 1.51
N PHE A 172 -11.11 -14.39 1.83
CA PHE A 172 -10.05 -14.63 0.85
C PHE A 172 -9.91 -16.11 0.46
N LEU A 173 -10.51 -17.04 1.19
CA LEU A 173 -10.38 -18.48 0.94
C LEU A 173 -11.70 -19.08 0.46
N VAL A 174 -11.64 -19.92 -0.58
CA VAL A 174 -12.76 -20.80 -0.99
C VAL A 174 -12.79 -22.09 -0.17
N SER A 175 -11.65 -22.50 0.39
CA SER A 175 -11.48 -23.73 1.16
C SER A 175 -10.30 -23.57 2.12
N GLU A 176 -10.42 -24.15 3.33
CA GLU A 176 -9.35 -24.13 4.34
C GLU A 176 -8.05 -24.79 3.85
N ASP A 177 -8.15 -25.81 2.98
CA ASP A 177 -7.01 -26.52 2.41
C ASP A 177 -6.10 -25.58 1.59
N ILE A 178 -6.69 -24.68 0.80
CA ILE A 178 -5.96 -23.69 0.00
C ILE A 178 -5.17 -22.73 0.90
N GLY A 179 -5.72 -22.39 2.07
CA GLY A 179 -5.08 -21.50 3.02
C GLY A 179 -3.74 -22.03 3.56
N THR A 180 -3.54 -23.34 3.57
CA THR A 180 -2.34 -23.98 4.14
C THR A 180 -1.08 -23.78 3.28
N THR A 181 -1.23 -23.75 1.95
CA THR A 181 -0.11 -23.57 1.00
C THR A 181 0.01 -22.16 0.47
N LEU A 182 -1.06 -21.35 0.57
CA LEU A 182 -1.16 -20.05 -0.08
C LEU A 182 0.03 -19.10 0.21
N ARG A 183 0.60 -19.13 1.42
CA ARG A 183 1.79 -18.32 1.75
C ARG A 183 3.01 -18.69 0.91
N PHE A 184 3.15 -19.95 0.51
CA PHE A 184 4.22 -20.45 -0.34
C PHE A 184 3.90 -20.20 -1.82
N ASP A 185 2.64 -20.41 -2.22
CA ASP A 185 2.15 -20.08 -3.57
C ASP A 185 2.39 -18.61 -3.90
N VAL A 186 2.16 -17.70 -2.94
CA VAL A 186 2.46 -16.26 -3.09
C VAL A 186 3.94 -15.99 -3.35
N ILE A 187 4.87 -16.76 -2.76
CA ILE A 187 6.30 -16.57 -3.01
C ILE A 187 6.64 -16.94 -4.45
N GLU A 188 6.14 -18.07 -4.94
CA GLU A 188 6.33 -18.49 -6.35
C GLU A 188 5.68 -17.48 -7.31
N ALA A 189 4.43 -17.10 -7.05
CA ALA A 189 3.68 -16.15 -7.87
C ALA A 189 4.34 -14.77 -7.92
N ASN A 190 4.84 -14.27 -6.78
CA ASN A 190 5.58 -13.03 -6.70
C ASN A 190 6.89 -13.09 -7.50
N PHE A 191 7.66 -14.17 -7.37
CA PHE A 191 8.90 -14.35 -8.11
C PHE A 191 8.65 -14.35 -9.62
N TYR A 192 7.67 -15.12 -10.08
CA TYR A 192 7.30 -15.15 -11.49
C TYR A 192 6.79 -13.79 -11.98
N GLY A 193 5.89 -13.15 -11.23
CA GLY A 193 5.34 -11.84 -11.56
C GLY A 193 6.42 -10.77 -11.69
N ALA A 194 7.39 -10.74 -10.77
CA ALA A 194 8.53 -9.83 -10.81
C ALA A 194 9.43 -10.06 -12.04
N MET A 195 9.80 -11.32 -12.30
CA MET A 195 10.60 -11.67 -13.49
C MET A 195 9.90 -11.26 -14.78
N LEU A 196 8.58 -11.46 -14.83
CA LEU A 196 7.81 -11.12 -16.01
C LEU A 196 7.61 -9.61 -16.16
N ALA A 197 7.30 -8.89 -15.09
CA ALA A 197 7.23 -7.42 -15.09
C ALA A 197 8.53 -6.81 -15.61
N ASN A 198 9.69 -7.30 -15.14
CA ASN A 198 11.00 -6.89 -15.63
C ASN A 198 11.18 -7.18 -17.13
N LYS A 199 10.75 -8.35 -17.63
CA LYS A 199 10.77 -8.69 -19.06
C LYS A 199 9.94 -7.71 -19.91
N TYR A 200 8.85 -7.17 -19.37
CA TYR A 200 8.06 -6.13 -20.05
C TYR A 200 8.63 -4.72 -19.88
N GLY A 201 9.64 -4.53 -19.02
CA GLY A 201 10.25 -3.25 -18.70
C GLY A 201 9.43 -2.42 -17.71
N LEU A 202 8.71 -3.09 -16.80
CA LEU A 202 7.95 -2.45 -15.72
C LEU A 202 8.78 -2.45 -14.44
N ASP A 203 8.57 -1.44 -13.59
CA ASP A 203 9.25 -1.36 -12.31
C ASP A 203 8.63 -2.35 -11.33
N VAL A 204 9.45 -2.90 -10.43
CA VAL A 204 9.01 -3.86 -9.41
C VAL A 204 9.35 -3.32 -8.04
N LEU A 205 8.35 -3.26 -7.16
CA LEU A 205 8.52 -2.97 -5.75
C LEU A 205 8.29 -4.24 -4.93
N ASP A 206 9.39 -4.79 -4.40
CA ASP A 206 9.36 -6.02 -3.62
C ASP A 206 8.91 -5.77 -2.17
N LEU A 207 7.61 -5.60 -1.97
CA LEU A 207 7.04 -5.48 -0.63
C LEU A 207 7.19 -6.79 0.17
N HIS A 208 7.27 -7.94 -0.49
CA HIS A 208 7.47 -9.21 0.21
C HIS A 208 8.79 -9.20 0.99
N PHE A 209 9.88 -8.86 0.31
CA PHE A 209 11.19 -8.73 0.93
C PHE A 209 11.20 -7.60 1.96
N ARG A 210 10.67 -6.41 1.63
CA ARG A 210 10.71 -5.24 2.53
C ARG A 210 10.02 -5.50 3.88
N PHE A 211 8.93 -6.28 3.89
CA PHE A 211 8.11 -6.51 5.08
C PHE A 211 8.35 -7.86 5.78
N ARG A 212 9.28 -8.70 5.30
CA ARG A 212 9.60 -10.02 5.89
C ARG A 212 9.98 -9.99 7.37
N PHE A 213 10.51 -8.88 7.87
CA PHE A 213 10.86 -8.68 9.28
C PHE A 213 9.86 -7.80 10.05
N SER A 214 8.82 -7.30 9.38
CA SER A 214 7.78 -6.45 9.96
C SER A 214 6.50 -7.21 10.27
N LEU A 215 6.54 -8.54 10.42
CA LEU A 215 5.35 -9.40 10.55
C LEU A 215 4.43 -9.02 11.72
N HIS A 216 4.94 -8.33 12.73
CA HIS A 216 4.15 -7.78 13.85
C HIS A 216 3.15 -6.69 13.41
N CYS A 217 3.34 -6.10 12.22
CA CYS A 217 2.40 -5.16 11.61
C CYS A 217 1.28 -5.84 10.81
N ARG A 218 1.33 -7.16 10.63
CA ARG A 218 0.28 -7.93 9.97
C ARG A 218 -0.90 -8.16 10.90
N MET A 219 -2.10 -8.02 10.37
CA MET A 219 -3.36 -8.23 11.05
C MET A 219 -3.59 -9.72 11.36
N LYS A 220 -4.52 -9.98 12.30
CA LYS A 220 -4.82 -11.33 12.79
C LYS A 220 -5.48 -12.24 11.75
N ASP A 221 -5.99 -11.69 10.67
CA ASP A 221 -6.54 -12.45 9.54
C ASP A 221 -5.45 -13.06 8.64
N GLY A 222 -4.18 -12.72 8.86
CA GLY A 222 -3.05 -13.27 8.12
C GLY A 222 -2.88 -12.72 6.70
N VAL A 223 -3.70 -11.76 6.27
CA VAL A 223 -3.58 -11.13 4.95
C VAL A 223 -3.28 -9.66 5.12
N HIS A 224 -4.10 -8.97 5.91
CA HIS A 224 -4.07 -7.52 5.96
C HIS A 224 -2.92 -6.97 6.81
N TRP A 225 -2.58 -5.71 6.59
CA TRP A 225 -1.54 -5.01 7.33
C TRP A 225 -2.08 -3.74 8.00
N ASN A 226 -1.44 -3.33 9.09
CA ASN A 226 -1.86 -2.18 9.87
C ASN A 226 -1.39 -0.85 9.24
N ALA A 227 -1.89 0.27 9.76
CA ALA A 227 -1.57 1.60 9.25
C ALA A 227 -0.06 1.94 9.29
N VAL A 228 0.73 1.34 10.18
CA VAL A 228 2.19 1.53 10.23
C VAL A 228 2.84 1.00 8.95
N ALA A 229 2.43 -0.20 8.51
CA ALA A 229 2.93 -0.79 7.28
C ALA A 229 2.50 0.01 6.04
N HIS A 230 1.25 0.47 5.96
CA HIS A 230 0.80 1.28 4.81
C HIS A 230 1.54 2.60 4.67
N ARG A 231 1.94 3.23 5.79
CA ARG A 231 2.82 4.41 5.75
C ARG A 231 4.22 4.09 5.23
N GLN A 232 4.75 2.91 5.53
CA GLN A 232 6.01 2.46 4.92
C GLN A 232 5.85 2.20 3.41
N ILE A 233 4.76 1.58 2.98
CA ILE A 233 4.46 1.35 1.55
C ILE A 233 4.37 2.69 0.81
N THR A 234 3.66 3.66 1.38
CA THR A 234 3.58 5.05 0.89
C THR A 234 4.97 5.61 0.61
N TYR A 235 5.83 5.57 1.63
CA TYR A 235 7.17 6.12 1.54
C TYR A 235 7.98 5.42 0.44
N LEU A 236 7.90 4.09 0.36
CA LEU A 236 8.60 3.31 -0.66
C LEU A 236 8.12 3.68 -2.07
N LEU A 237 6.81 3.84 -2.29
CA LEU A 237 6.24 4.25 -3.58
C LEU A 237 6.69 5.67 -3.97
N LEU A 238 6.64 6.62 -3.03
CA LEU A 238 7.07 8.00 -3.27
C LEU A 238 8.58 8.09 -3.54
N ALA A 239 9.39 7.35 -2.79
CA ALA A 239 10.82 7.27 -2.99
C ALA A 239 11.16 6.67 -4.36
N HIS A 240 10.44 5.61 -4.74
CA HIS A 240 10.60 4.98 -6.04
C HIS A 240 10.23 5.93 -7.19
N ALA A 241 9.10 6.62 -7.09
CA ALA A 241 8.68 7.60 -8.09
C ALA A 241 9.65 8.80 -8.18
N ALA A 242 10.12 9.31 -7.05
CA ALA A 242 11.12 10.38 -7.02
C ALA A 242 12.40 9.94 -7.73
N GLN A 243 12.89 8.74 -7.44
CA GLN A 243 14.06 8.17 -8.10
C GLN A 243 13.84 7.99 -9.62
N ALA A 244 12.70 7.41 -10.02
CA ALA A 244 12.37 7.19 -11.43
C ALA A 244 12.32 8.50 -12.25
N TRP A 245 11.96 9.60 -11.61
CA TRP A 245 11.90 10.91 -12.25
C TRP A 245 13.13 11.80 -11.99
N GLY A 246 14.17 11.27 -11.34
CA GLY A 246 15.40 12.01 -11.06
C GLY A 246 15.20 13.18 -10.10
N VAL A 247 14.25 13.08 -9.17
CA VAL A 247 14.05 14.07 -8.10
C VAL A 247 14.82 13.63 -6.87
N GLU A 248 15.72 14.49 -6.41
CA GLU A 248 16.42 14.27 -5.15
C GLU A 248 15.45 14.46 -3.99
N LEU A 249 15.29 13.41 -3.18
CA LEU A 249 14.64 13.55 -1.88
C LEU A 249 15.66 14.10 -0.87
N PRO A 250 15.26 15.02 0.02
CA PRO A 250 16.18 15.64 0.96
C PRO A 250 16.98 14.61 1.76
N SER A 251 18.30 14.61 1.56
CA SER A 251 19.19 13.55 1.98
C SER A 251 19.81 13.79 3.36
N HIS A 252 19.04 13.96 4.44
CA HIS A 252 19.68 14.19 5.75
C HIS A 252 19.01 13.48 6.93
N THR A 253 19.78 12.55 7.50
CA THR A 253 19.59 11.72 8.71
C THR A 253 18.79 10.41 8.52
N CYS A 254 19.49 9.29 8.74
CA CYS A 254 19.04 7.90 8.84
C CYS A 254 17.54 7.65 8.57
N PRO A 255 17.18 6.96 7.48
CA PRO A 255 15.78 6.64 7.13
C PRO A 255 14.99 6.01 8.29
N MET A 256 15.67 5.26 9.17
CA MET A 256 15.06 4.66 10.36
C MET A 256 14.70 5.69 11.45
N LEU A 257 15.53 6.71 11.69
CA LEU A 257 15.33 7.70 12.74
C LEU A 257 14.24 8.71 12.38
N GLN A 258 14.17 9.12 11.11
CA GLN A 258 13.09 9.98 10.65
C GLN A 258 11.78 9.21 10.52
N TYR A 259 11.82 7.94 10.13
CA TYR A 259 10.66 7.04 10.18
C TYR A 259 10.15 6.80 11.61
N LEU A 260 11.06 6.60 12.58
CA LEU A 260 10.71 6.52 14.01
C LEU A 260 10.11 7.85 14.49
N LEU A 261 10.67 9.00 14.12
CA LEU A 261 10.11 10.30 14.46
C LEU A 261 8.72 10.52 13.85
N TRP A 262 8.53 10.14 12.59
CA TRP A 262 7.26 10.26 11.86
C TRP A 262 6.20 9.31 12.43
N CYS A 263 6.58 8.08 12.76
CA CYS A 263 5.70 7.11 13.44
C CYS A 263 5.34 7.54 14.85
N LEU A 264 6.30 8.10 15.62
CA LEU A 264 6.07 8.60 16.98
C LEU A 264 5.20 9.86 16.99
N LEU A 265 5.36 10.76 16.02
CA LEU A 265 4.52 11.95 15.88
C LEU A 265 3.07 11.58 15.49
N LEU A 266 2.89 10.63 14.56
CA LEU A 266 1.55 10.17 14.17
C LEU A 266 0.86 9.33 15.25
N ALA A 267 1.59 8.43 15.94
CA ALA A 267 1.04 7.65 17.05
C ALA A 267 0.65 8.54 18.25
N ASN A 268 1.37 9.64 18.49
CA ASN A 268 0.96 10.62 19.51
C ASN A 268 -0.26 11.44 19.08
N PHE A 269 -0.44 11.69 17.78
CA PHE A 269 -1.63 12.37 17.25
C PHE A 269 -2.91 11.52 17.40
N GLU A 270 -2.85 10.22 17.14
CA GLU A 270 -3.99 9.30 17.39
C GLU A 270 -4.37 9.22 18.89
N ASN A 271 -3.41 9.33 19.80
CA ASN A 271 -3.69 9.39 21.24
C ASN A 271 -4.37 10.70 21.66
N VAL A 272 -4.00 11.81 21.03
CA VAL A 272 -4.62 13.13 21.24
C VAL A 272 -6.05 13.17 20.70
N LEU A 273 -6.30 12.59 19.53
CA LEU A 273 -7.65 12.49 18.94
C LEU A 273 -8.58 11.56 19.74
N ASN A 274 -8.04 10.50 20.36
CA ASN A 274 -8.80 9.59 21.24
C ASN A 274 -8.93 10.08 22.69
N GLY A 275 -8.62 11.34 22.98
CA GLY A 275 -8.76 11.94 24.32
C GLY A 275 -7.83 11.35 25.40
N LYS A 276 -6.86 10.51 25.02
CA LYS A 276 -5.88 9.96 25.96
C LYS A 276 -4.73 10.93 26.11
N LYS A 277 -4.73 11.68 27.22
CA LYS A 277 -3.59 12.53 27.58
C LYS A 277 -2.30 11.71 27.55
N PRO A 278 -1.21 12.23 26.95
CA PRO A 278 0.08 11.56 27.00
C PRO A 278 0.46 11.36 28.46
N LYS A 279 0.73 10.12 28.86
CA LYS A 279 1.33 9.82 30.16
C LYS A 279 2.76 10.34 30.14
N ILE A 280 2.93 11.62 30.45
CA ILE A 280 4.21 12.15 30.88
C ILE A 280 4.54 11.39 32.16
N GLY A 281 5.48 10.45 32.06
CA GLY A 281 6.01 9.76 33.23
C GLY A 281 6.42 10.82 34.24
N LYS A 282 5.80 10.79 35.43
CA LYS A 282 6.22 11.64 36.54
C LYS A 282 7.72 11.43 36.70
N LYS A 283 8.52 12.48 36.49
CA LYS A 283 9.91 12.52 36.94
C LYS A 283 9.89 12.05 38.38
N LYS A 284 10.41 10.84 38.65
CA LYS A 284 10.79 10.48 40.01
C LYS A 284 11.79 11.56 40.41
N LYS A 285 11.43 12.36 41.41
CA LYS A 285 12.39 13.21 42.13
C LYS A 285 13.50 12.26 42.57
N THR A 286 14.65 12.36 41.93
CA THR A 286 15.89 11.78 42.44
C THR A 286 16.17 12.53 43.73
N ASN A 287 15.86 11.90 44.87
CA ASN A 287 16.37 12.36 46.15
C ASN A 287 17.88 12.17 46.12
N ILE A 288 18.57 13.30 46.01
CA ILE A 288 20.00 13.44 46.24
C ILE A 288 20.20 13.13 47.72
N TYR A 289 20.65 11.92 48.03
CA TYR A 289 21.31 11.67 49.30
C TYR A 289 22.81 11.86 49.08
N HIS A 290 23.32 12.97 49.61
CA HIS A 290 24.71 13.15 49.90
C HIS A 290 25.18 12.08 50.90
N THR A 291 26.11 11.24 50.49
CA THR A 291 27.03 10.58 51.43
C THR A 291 28.45 10.71 50.90
N SER A 292 29.23 11.50 51.65
CA SER A 292 30.65 11.77 51.50
C SER A 292 31.53 10.50 51.58
N PRO A 293 32.79 10.56 51.10
CA PRO A 293 33.62 9.39 50.84
C PRO A 293 34.39 8.93 52.10
N LYS A 294 34.47 7.62 52.32
CA LYS A 294 35.47 7.00 53.21
C LYS A 294 36.08 5.73 52.58
N ARG A 295 37.23 5.96 51.93
CA ARG A 295 38.54 5.30 52.14
C ARG A 295 38.64 3.89 52.76
N TYR A 296 39.45 3.09 52.06
CA TYR A 296 40.50 2.14 52.50
C TYR A 296 40.14 0.70 52.95
N LEU A 297 40.69 -0.25 52.16
CA LEU A 297 41.43 -1.48 52.50
C LEU A 297 40.81 -2.46 53.51
N ARG A 298 40.48 -3.66 53.02
CA ARG A 298 41.29 -4.88 53.18
C ARG A 298 40.96 -5.89 52.11
#